data_AF-A0A853CZQ7-F1
#
_entry.id   AF-A0A853CZQ7-F1
#
_cell.length_a   1.000
_cell.length_b   1.000
_cell.length_c   1.000
_cell.angle_alpha   90.00
_cell.angle_beta   90.00
_cell.angle_gamma   90.00
#
_symmetry.space_group_name_H-M   'P 1'
#
loop_
_entity.id
_entity.type
_entity.pdbx_description
1 polymer ?
#
loop_
_entity_poly.entity_id
_entity_poly.type
_entity_poly.pdbx_seq_one_letter_code
_entity_poly.pdbx_strand_id
1 'polypeptide(L)'
;MKSISLRTQLGVFSALFAAGMWMSKVAQPLHYDNAGALVAFGVGYAVMAVAGGFSFLWGTLADRIGGVNAMRIGTVAYAIGIAGRLMTDLLPTVVFSFIAGAGASLALVGIRP
;
A
#
# COMPACT_ATOMS: atom_id res chain seq x y z
N MET A 1 -19.74 -24.81 -11.36
CA MET A 1 -18.59 -24.24 -10.65
C MET A 1 -19.05 -23.80 -9.27
N LYS A 2 -18.55 -24.40 -8.18
CA LYS A 2 -18.86 -23.91 -6.82
C LYS A 2 -18.25 -22.51 -6.66
N SER A 3 -19.06 -21.50 -6.35
CA SER A 3 -18.53 -20.17 -6.05
C SER A 3 -17.67 -20.26 -4.79
N ILE A 4 -16.43 -19.77 -4.88
CA ILE A 4 -15.54 -19.66 -3.73
C ILE A 4 -16.18 -18.67 -2.76
N SER A 5 -16.24 -19.00 -1.47
CA SER A 5 -16.82 -18.10 -0.47
C SER A 5 -16.06 -16.77 -0.43
N LEU A 6 -16.76 -15.66 -0.21
CA LEU A 6 -16.14 -14.33 -0.08
C LEU A 6 -15.04 -14.30 0.99
N ARG A 7 -15.25 -15.03 2.11
CA ARG A 7 -14.25 -15.16 3.18
C ARG A 7 -12.95 -15.80 2.68
N THR A 8 -13.06 -16.83 1.86
CA THR A 8 -11.89 -17.48 1.24
C THR A 8 -11.18 -16.54 0.27
N GLN A 9 -11.92 -15.79 -0.55
CA GLN A 9 -11.35 -14.81 -1.46
C GLN A 9 -10.59 -13.70 -0.72
N LEU A 10 -11.20 -13.16 0.35
CA LEU A 10 -10.56 -12.16 1.21
C LEU A 10 -9.34 -12.71 1.94
N GLY A 11 -9.39 -13.97 2.40
CA GLY A 11 -8.24 -14.63 3.02
C GLY A 11 -7.04 -14.76 2.07
N VAL A 12 -7.28 -15.21 0.83
CA VAL A 12 -6.25 -15.30 -0.22
C VAL A 12 -5.72 -13.91 -0.57
N PHE A 13 -6.61 -12.93 -0.74
CA PHE A 13 -6.22 -11.55 -1.00
C PHE A 13 -5.31 -10.99 0.09
N SER A 14 -5.71 -11.12 1.37
CA SER A 14 -4.91 -10.64 2.51
C SER A 14 -3.54 -11.28 2.55
N ALA A 15 -3.44 -12.59 2.27
CA ALA A 15 -2.16 -13.29 2.24
C ALA A 15 -1.25 -12.76 1.11
N LEU A 16 -1.78 -12.60 -0.11
CA LEU A 16 -1.02 -12.08 -1.24
C LEU A 16 -0.62 -10.61 -1.04
N PHE A 17 -1.54 -9.80 -0.50
CA PHE A 17 -1.29 -8.40 -0.22
C PHE A 17 -0.22 -8.23 0.86
N ALA A 18 -0.30 -8.99 1.95
CA ALA A 18 0.72 -9.02 3.00
C ALA A 18 2.09 -9.49 2.49
N ALA A 19 2.11 -10.53 1.64
CA ALA A 19 3.34 -11.00 1.00
C ALA A 19 3.98 -9.90 0.14
N GLY A 20 3.19 -9.20 -0.68
CA GLY A 20 3.64 -8.05 -1.47
C GLY A 20 4.23 -6.93 -0.60
N MET A 21 3.54 -6.58 0.51
CA MET A 21 4.04 -5.58 1.45
C MET A 21 5.39 -5.99 2.06
N TRP A 22 5.53 -7.25 2.49
CA TRP A 22 6.77 -7.77 3.05
C TRP A 22 7.92 -7.76 2.04
N MET A 23 7.68 -8.20 0.81
CA MET A 23 8.69 -8.16 -0.24
C MET A 23 9.15 -6.72 -0.52
N SER A 24 8.22 -5.77 -0.60
CA SER A 24 8.57 -4.36 -0.82
C SER A 24 9.45 -3.80 0.30
N LYS A 25 9.17 -4.17 1.56
CA LYS A 25 9.91 -3.74 2.73
C LYS A 25 11.35 -4.26 2.76
N VAL A 26 11.61 -5.43 2.18
CA VAL A 26 12.96 -6.03 2.12
C VAL A 26 13.72 -5.56 0.88
N ALA A 27 13.07 -5.52 -0.29
CA ALA A 27 13.73 -5.21 -1.55
C ALA A 27 14.04 -3.71 -1.73
N GLN A 28 13.14 -2.81 -1.29
CA GLN A 28 13.34 -1.38 -1.50
C GLN A 28 14.53 -0.78 -0.73
N PRO A 29 14.82 -1.13 0.54
CA PRO A 29 16.04 -0.65 1.19
C PRO A 29 17.29 -1.02 0.40
N LEU A 30 17.38 -2.27 -0.10
CA LEU A 30 18.52 -2.74 -0.89
C LEU A 30 18.66 -1.97 -2.21
N HIS A 31 17.54 -1.69 -2.88
CA HIS A 31 17.54 -0.87 -4.10
C HIS A 31 18.05 0.56 -3.86
N TYR A 32 17.57 1.21 -2.80
CA TYR A 32 17.99 2.57 -2.46
C TYR A 32 19.42 2.63 -1.92
N ASP A 33 19.89 1.59 -1.24
CA ASP A 33 21.28 1.47 -0.80
C ASP A 33 22.24 1.38 -1.99
N ASN A 34 21.91 0.50 -2.95
CA ASN A 34 22.68 0.36 -4.20
C ASN A 34 22.72 1.67 -5.02
N ALA A 35 21.71 2.53 -4.88
CA ALA A 35 21.64 3.83 -5.54
C ALA A 35 22.22 4.99 -4.69
N GLY A 36 22.73 4.73 -3.48
CA GLY A 36 23.23 5.77 -2.57
C GLY A 36 22.15 6.72 -2.03
N ALA A 37 20.88 6.32 -2.09
CA ALA A 37 19.71 7.17 -1.82
C ALA A 37 18.96 6.79 -0.53
N LEU A 38 19.62 6.15 0.45
CA LEU A 38 19.00 5.69 1.69
C LEU A 38 18.21 6.77 2.45
N VAL A 39 18.62 8.03 2.38
CA VAL A 39 17.88 9.15 2.98
C VAL A 39 16.50 9.30 2.33
N ALA A 40 16.42 9.24 1.00
CA ALA A 40 15.14 9.30 0.28
C ALA A 40 14.25 8.10 0.66
N PHE A 41 14.83 6.90 0.82
CA PHE A 41 14.09 5.74 1.33
C PHE A 41 13.51 5.99 2.72
N GLY A 42 14.32 6.49 3.66
CA GLY A 42 13.90 6.76 5.04
C GLY A 42 12.77 7.80 5.09
N VAL A 43 12.92 8.91 4.35
CA VAL A 43 11.89 9.94 4.23
C VAL A 43 10.62 9.37 3.61
N GLY A 44 10.74 8.63 2.50
CA GLY A 44 9.60 7.97 1.86
C GLY A 44 8.88 7.01 2.81
N TYR A 45 9.61 6.18 3.54
CA TYR A 45 9.04 5.24 4.49
C TYR A 45 8.29 5.94 5.63
N ALA A 46 8.84 7.06 6.14
CA ALA A 46 8.17 7.89 7.14
C ALA A 46 6.89 8.51 6.57
N VAL A 47 6.92 9.07 5.36
CA VAL A 47 5.74 9.62 4.67
C VAL A 47 4.67 8.55 4.47
N MET A 48 5.06 7.34 4.06
CA MET A 48 4.16 6.20 3.90
C MET A 48 3.48 5.84 5.23
N ALA A 49 4.23 5.81 6.34
CA ALA A 49 3.70 5.54 7.67
C ALA A 49 2.73 6.62 8.13
N VAL A 50 3.05 7.90 7.91
CA VAL A 50 2.17 9.03 8.23
C VAL A 50 0.88 8.97 7.42
N ALA A 51 0.97 8.82 6.09
CA ALA A 51 -0.18 8.71 5.20
C ALA A 51 -1.08 7.51 5.56
N GLY A 52 -0.47 6.37 5.89
CA GLY A 52 -1.18 5.18 6.34
C GLY A 52 -1.83 5.33 7.71
N GLY A 53 -1.21 6.08 8.62
CA GLY A 53 -1.68 6.37 9.97
C GLY A 53 -2.98 7.17 10.02
N PHE A 54 -3.32 7.90 8.95
CA PHE A 54 -4.63 8.55 8.78
C PHE A 54 -5.75 7.58 8.37
N SER A 55 -5.72 6.35 8.89
CA SER A 55 -6.65 5.26 8.57
C SER A 55 -8.12 5.60 8.83
N PHE A 56 -8.42 6.52 9.74
CA PHE A 56 -9.78 6.99 10.01
C PHE A 56 -10.38 7.77 8.82
N LEU A 57 -9.58 8.58 8.12
CA LEU A 57 -10.02 9.29 6.90
C LEU A 57 -10.30 8.30 5.78
N TRP A 58 -9.40 7.33 5.60
CA TRP A 58 -9.56 6.26 4.61
C TRP A 58 -10.74 5.34 4.94
N GLY A 59 -11.05 5.16 6.22
CA GLY A 59 -12.24 4.45 6.67
C GLY A 59 -13.53 5.13 6.28
N THR A 60 -13.61 6.44 6.49
CA THR A 60 -14.79 7.23 6.08
C THR A 60 -14.98 7.18 4.56
N LEU A 61 -13.87 7.20 3.80
CA LEU A 61 -13.92 7.04 2.35
C LEU A 61 -14.40 5.63 1.95
N ALA A 62 -13.89 4.58 2.61
CA ALA A 62 -14.28 3.20 2.37
C ALA A 62 -15.78 2.95 2.63
N ASP A 63 -16.35 3.61 3.63
CA ASP A 63 -17.78 3.54 3.95
C ASP A 63 -18.66 4.15 2.84
N ARG A 64 -18.17 5.18 2.15
CA ARG A 64 -18.90 5.82 1.04
C ARG A 64 -18.86 5.02 -0.26
N ILE A 65 -17.72 4.39 -0.56
CA ILE A 65 -17.49 3.69 -1.85
C ILE A 65 -17.75 2.18 -1.77
N GLY A 66 -17.92 1.65 -0.55
CA GLY A 66 -18.09 0.23 -0.27
C GLY A 66 -16.76 -0.51 -0.09
N GLY A 67 -16.72 -1.45 0.86
CA GLY A 67 -15.48 -2.14 1.27
C GLY A 67 -14.74 -2.85 0.14
N VAL A 68 -15.44 -3.54 -0.77
CA VAL A 68 -14.81 -4.24 -1.91
C VAL A 68 -14.19 -3.25 -2.91
N ASN A 69 -14.84 -2.12 -3.17
CA ASN A 69 -14.28 -1.09 -4.06
C ASN A 69 -13.10 -0.37 -3.41
N ALA A 70 -13.20 -0.08 -2.11
CA ALA A 70 -12.09 0.46 -1.32
C ALA A 70 -10.86 -0.47 -1.38
N MET A 71 -11.08 -1.78 -1.25
CA MET A 71 -10.03 -2.79 -1.37
C MET A 71 -9.36 -2.74 -2.76
N ARG A 72 -10.16 -2.72 -3.84
CA ARG A 72 -9.64 -2.66 -5.22
C ARG A 72 -8.86 -1.38 -5.50
N ILE A 73 -9.45 -0.22 -5.19
CA ILE A 73 -8.84 1.09 -5.42
C ILE A 73 -7.57 1.23 -4.57
N GLY A 74 -7.63 0.84 -3.29
CA GLY A 74 -6.48 0.87 -2.39
C GLY A 74 -5.34 -0.02 -2.88
N THR A 75 -5.65 -1.21 -3.39
CA THR A 75 -4.64 -2.13 -3.95
C THR A 75 -3.96 -1.53 -5.17
N VAL A 76 -4.73 -0.95 -6.10
CA VAL A 76 -4.17 -0.30 -7.30
C VAL A 76 -3.31 0.90 -6.91
N ALA A 77 -3.79 1.74 -5.99
CA ALA A 77 -3.02 2.87 -5.47
C ALA A 77 -1.72 2.41 -4.80
N TYR A 78 -1.77 1.36 -3.97
CA TYR A 78 -0.60 0.77 -3.35
C TYR A 78 0.42 0.28 -4.39
N ALA A 79 -0.05 -0.45 -5.42
CA ALA A 79 0.80 -0.95 -6.49
C ALA A 79 1.49 0.18 -7.26
N ILE A 80 0.75 1.24 -7.61
CA ILE A 80 1.30 2.44 -8.27
C ILE A 80 2.35 3.11 -7.39
N GLY A 81 2.06 3.28 -6.09
CA GLY A 81 2.98 3.88 -5.14
C GLY A 81 4.26 3.06 -4.98
N ILE A 82 4.18 1.73 -4.88
CA ILE A 82 5.38 0.88 -4.80
C ILE A 82 6.17 0.87 -6.11
N ALA A 83 5.51 0.83 -7.27
CA ALA A 83 6.17 0.88 -8.56
C ALA A 83 6.89 2.22 -8.80
N GLY A 84 6.27 3.34 -8.46
CA GLY A 84 6.88 4.66 -8.60
C GLY A 84 8.08 4.88 -7.67
N ARG A 85 8.17 4.12 -6.57
CA ARG A 85 9.34 4.10 -5.68
C ARG A 85 10.57 3.39 -6.27
N LEU A 86 10.53 2.92 -7.51
CA LEU A 86 11.74 2.59 -8.28
C LEU A 86 12.60 3.83 -8.55
N MET A 87 11.97 5.01 -8.61
CA MET A 87 12.66 6.29 -8.66
C MET A 87 13.25 6.61 -7.29
N THR A 88 14.53 6.96 -7.25
CA THR A 88 15.29 7.21 -6.02
C THR A 88 15.41 8.69 -5.67
N ASP A 89 14.97 9.57 -6.58
CA ASP A 89 14.89 11.01 -6.32
C ASP A 89 13.89 11.31 -5.20
N LEU A 90 14.24 12.25 -4.32
CA LEU A 90 13.48 12.54 -3.10
C LEU A 90 12.02 12.89 -3.39
N LEU A 91 11.76 13.76 -4.37
CA LEU A 91 10.40 14.24 -4.66
C LEU A 91 9.48 13.11 -5.16
N PRO A 92 9.84 12.34 -6.21
CA PRO A 92 9.09 11.13 -6.60
C PRO A 92 8.91 10.16 -5.45
N THR A 93 9.96 9.86 -4.68
CA THR A 93 9.88 8.93 -3.55
C THR A 93 8.84 9.39 -2.53
N VAL A 94 8.78 10.68 -2.19
CA VAL A 94 7.79 11.24 -1.26
C VAL A 94 6.37 11.09 -1.81
N VAL A 95 6.12 11.51 -3.06
CA VAL A 95 4.80 11.46 -3.69
C VAL A 95 4.29 10.02 -3.76
N PHE A 96 5.11 9.10 -4.28
CA PHE A 96 4.73 7.70 -4.42
C PHE A 96 4.63 6.98 -3.09
N SER A 97 5.41 7.37 -2.07
CA SER A 97 5.27 6.84 -0.72
C SER A 97 3.96 7.28 -0.05
N PHE A 98 3.52 8.52 -0.29
CA PHE A 98 2.21 8.99 0.18
C PHE A 98 1.09 8.17 -0.46
N ILE A 99 1.14 7.99 -1.79
CA ILE A 99 0.16 7.18 -2.53
C ILE A 99 0.15 5.73 -2.03
N ALA A 100 1.34 5.15 -1.79
CA ALA A 100 1.44 3.80 -1.23
C ALA A 100 0.81 3.72 0.18
N GLY A 101 1.11 4.66 1.06
CA GLY A 101 0.58 4.67 2.43
C GLY A 101 -0.94 4.81 2.46
N ALA A 102 -1.47 5.74 1.67
CA ALA A 102 -2.91 5.94 1.49
C ALA A 102 -3.58 4.69 0.90
N GLY A 103 -2.99 4.12 -0.16
CA GLY A 103 -3.50 2.93 -0.84
C GLY A 103 -3.55 1.70 0.07
N ALA A 104 -2.47 1.44 0.81
CA ALA A 104 -2.41 0.34 1.77
C ALA A 104 -3.47 0.50 2.88
N SER A 105 -3.61 1.71 3.41
CA SER A 105 -4.59 1.99 4.47
C SER A 105 -6.03 1.82 3.96
N LEU A 106 -6.35 2.37 2.79
CA LEU A 106 -7.66 2.20 2.15
C LEU A 106 -7.97 0.73 1.84
N ALA A 107 -6.98 -0.03 1.35
CA ALA A 107 -7.14 -1.43 1.03
C ALA A 107 -7.47 -2.26 2.29
N LEU A 108 -6.69 -2.07 3.36
CA LEU A 108 -6.82 -2.82 4.61
C LEU A 108 -8.11 -2.46 5.36
N VAL A 109 -8.47 -1.17 5.41
CA VAL A 109 -9.71 -0.73 6.05
C VAL A 109 -10.96 -1.16 5.26
N GLY A 110 -10.83 -1.45 3.97
CA GLY A 110 -11.88 -2.06 3.16
C GLY A 110 -12.16 -3.53 3.50
N ILE A 111 -11.20 -4.23 4.12
CA ILE A 111 -11.35 -5.60 4.61
C ILE A 111 -12.03 -5.53 5.98
N ARG A 112 -13.34 -5.27 5.99
CA ARG A 112 -14.17 -5.34 7.20
C ARG A 112 -14.99 -6.63 7.19
N PRO A 113 -15.08 -7.35 8.32
CA PRO A 113 -16.04 -8.44 8.48
C PRO A 113 -17.49 -7.94 8.49
#